data_AF-W2SS31-F1
#
_entry.id   AF-W2SS31-F1
#
_cell.length_a   1.000
_cell.length_b   1.000
_cell.length_c   1.000
_cell.angle_alpha   90.00
_cell.angle_beta   90.00
_cell.angle_gamma   90.00
#
_symmetry.space_group_name_H-M   'P 1'
#
loop_
_entity.id
_entity.type
_entity.pdbx_description
1 polymer ?
#
loop_
_entity_poly.entity_id
_entity_poly.type
_entity_poly.pdbx_seq_one_letter_code
_entity_poly.pdbx_strand_id
1 'polypeptide(L)'
;MSKYAPGTTPMRRLLHRMNEWLQSQGPSITYEDWSNKLEEIHVTLGNPLPKKIEWLACAGSKPNLRGYTCGVWTLAHAMAAEAYKTEEHSTTFKPLDEVLEPFHQFIVRFLSCEWCAKNFRKEVVTHKLDQVSTRRV
;
A
#
# COMPACT_ATOMS: atom_id res chain seq x y z
N MET A 1 5.06 -0.29 2.00
CA MET A 1 4.47 0.98 2.50
C MET A 1 5.49 1.87 3.20
N SER A 2 6.10 1.45 4.32
CA SER A 2 7.05 2.28 5.10
C SER A 2 8.21 2.89 4.32
N LYS A 3 8.72 2.19 3.30
CA LYS A 3 9.85 2.61 2.46
C LYS A 3 9.47 3.67 1.41
N TYR A 4 8.42 3.41 0.62
CA TYR A 4 8.10 4.19 -0.58
C TYR A 4 6.79 5.01 -0.53
N ALA A 5 5.98 4.89 0.52
CA ALA A 5 4.71 5.61 0.57
C ALA A 5 4.95 7.13 0.67
N PRO A 6 4.36 7.93 -0.25
CA PRO A 6 4.48 9.38 -0.19
C PRO A 6 3.64 9.95 0.95
N GLY A 7 4.16 10.94 1.68
CA GLY A 7 3.39 11.70 2.65
C GLY A 7 4.25 12.41 3.70
N THR A 8 3.59 13.01 4.69
CA THR A 8 4.24 13.83 5.71
C THR A 8 5.10 13.01 6.66
N THR A 9 6.07 13.65 7.32
CA THR A 9 6.95 12.98 8.30
C THR A 9 6.18 12.23 9.40
N PRO A 10 5.13 12.79 10.03
CA PRO A 10 4.33 12.06 11.02
C PRO A 10 3.67 10.80 10.45
N MET A 11 3.12 10.88 9.24
CA MET A 11 2.50 9.74 8.56
C MET A 11 3.53 8.63 8.26
N ARG A 12 4.70 9.00 7.74
CA ARG A 12 5.79 8.05 7.46
C ARG A 12 6.30 7.37 8.74
N ARG A 13 6.38 8.12 9.86
CA ARG A 13 6.71 7.54 11.18
C ARG A 13 5.66 6.55 11.66
N LEU A 14 4.37 6.80 11.43
CA LEU A 14 3.32 5.84 11.74
C LEU A 14 3.53 4.54 10.96
N LEU A 15 3.73 4.63 9.65
CA LEU A 15 3.96 3.46 8.79
C LEU A 15 5.22 2.68 9.21
N HIS A 16 6.27 3.38 9.61
CA HIS A 16 7.49 2.75 10.12
C HIS A 16 7.23 1.98 11.42
N ARG A 17 6.61 2.60 12.42
CA ARG A 17 6.32 1.97 13.72
C ARG A 17 5.36 0.78 13.59
N MET A 18 4.35 0.90 12.73
CA MET A 18 3.46 -0.22 12.41
C MET A 18 4.21 -1.37 11.76
N ASN A 19 5.15 -1.07 10.84
CA ASN A 19 5.98 -2.09 10.22
C ASN A 19 6.89 -2.77 11.24
N GLU A 20 7.58 -2.01 12.11
CA GLU A 20 8.42 -2.58 13.18
C GLU A 20 7.63 -3.50 14.11
N TRP A 21 6.43 -3.05 14.53
CA TRP A 21 5.57 -3.88 15.37
C TRP A 21 5.11 -5.15 14.66
N LEU A 22 4.70 -5.07 13.39
CA LEU A 22 4.29 -6.25 12.60
C LEU A 22 5.42 -7.28 12.49
N GLN A 23 6.67 -6.83 12.29
CA GLN A 23 7.83 -7.72 12.19
C GLN A 23 8.17 -8.42 13.53
N SER A 24 7.70 -7.88 14.66
CA SER A 24 7.86 -8.52 15.97
C SER A 24 6.72 -9.48 16.33
N GLN A 25 5.69 -9.61 15.49
CA GLN A 25 4.56 -10.51 15.74
C GLN A 25 4.86 -11.93 15.26
N GLY A 26 4.13 -12.89 15.82
CA GLY A 26 4.16 -14.28 15.38
C GLY A 26 3.42 -14.53 14.05
N PRO A 27 3.10 -15.79 13.73
CA PRO A 27 2.45 -16.15 12.46
C PRO A 27 1.01 -15.63 12.31
N SER A 28 0.39 -15.16 13.40
CA SER A 28 -0.97 -14.63 13.41
C SER A 28 -1.10 -13.45 14.36
N ILE A 29 -2.05 -12.57 14.03
CA ILE A 29 -2.50 -11.44 14.86
C ILE A 29 -4.02 -11.40 14.83
N THR A 30 -4.65 -10.91 15.89
CA THR A 30 -6.09 -10.64 15.86
C THR A 30 -6.38 -9.25 15.29
N TYR A 31 -7.62 -9.02 14.87
CA TYR A 31 -8.08 -7.68 14.49
C TYR A 31 -7.98 -6.68 15.65
N GLU A 32 -8.20 -7.14 16.89
CA GLU A 32 -8.13 -6.31 18.09
C GLU A 32 -6.69 -5.89 18.38
N ASP A 33 -5.71 -6.81 18.28
CA ASP A 33 -4.28 -6.49 18.42
C ASP A 33 -3.85 -5.42 17.41
N TRP A 34 -4.25 -5.60 16.14
CA TRP A 34 -4.00 -4.65 15.07
C TRP A 34 -4.59 -3.26 15.35
N SER A 35 -5.88 -3.23 15.72
CA SER A 35 -6.61 -1.98 15.92
C SER A 35 -6.10 -1.21 17.12
N ASN A 36 -5.86 -1.91 18.24
CA ASN A 36 -5.31 -1.31 19.46
C ASN A 36 -3.91 -0.75 19.21
N LYS A 37 -3.05 -1.48 18.50
CA LYS A 37 -1.70 -0.99 18.21
C LYS A 37 -1.70 0.21 17.27
N LEU A 38 -2.56 0.18 16.24
CA LEU A 38 -2.70 1.30 15.32
C LEU A 38 -3.15 2.57 16.05
N GLU A 39 -4.15 2.46 16.92
CA GLU A 39 -4.65 3.59 17.72
C GLU A 39 -3.57 4.10 18.69
N GLU A 40 -2.85 3.22 19.39
CA GLU A 40 -1.73 3.58 20.27
C GLU A 40 -0.68 4.42 19.53
N ILE A 41 -0.22 3.96 18.36
CA ILE A 41 0.78 4.65 17.55
C ILE A 41 0.22 5.97 17.00
N HIS A 42 -1.04 5.98 16.56
CA HIS A 42 -1.70 7.14 15.97
C HIS A 42 -1.83 8.27 17.00
N VAL A 43 -2.32 7.96 18.21
CA VAL A 43 -2.42 8.91 19.33
C VAL A 43 -1.04 9.42 19.74
N THR A 44 -0.07 8.52 19.90
CA THR A 44 1.31 8.88 20.30
C THR A 44 1.99 9.83 19.31
N LEU A 45 1.64 9.75 18.02
CA LEU A 45 2.18 10.61 16.97
C LEU A 45 1.32 11.85 16.68
N GLY A 46 0.32 12.15 17.52
CA GLY A 46 -0.51 13.34 17.37
C GLY A 46 -1.58 13.22 16.27
N ASN A 47 -2.11 12.02 16.04
CA ASN A 47 -3.16 11.72 15.07
C ASN A 47 -2.78 12.05 13.61
N PRO A 48 -1.73 11.43 13.04
CA PRO A 48 -1.18 11.83 11.74
C PRO A 48 -2.07 11.49 10.52
N LEU A 49 -3.09 10.64 10.70
CA LEU A 49 -4.08 10.30 9.66
C LEU A 49 -5.44 10.93 10.00
N PRO A 50 -6.22 11.39 9.00
CA PRO A 50 -7.53 11.97 9.23
C PRO A 50 -8.53 10.91 9.72
N LYS A 51 -9.43 11.31 10.62
CA LYS A 51 -10.51 10.43 11.16
C LYS A 51 -11.65 10.20 10.17
N LYS A 52 -11.79 11.07 9.18
CA LYS A 52 -12.81 10.99 8.13
C LYS A 52 -12.11 10.92 6.78
N ILE A 53 -12.65 10.09 5.90
CA ILE A 53 -12.16 9.96 4.53
C ILE A 53 -12.76 11.11 3.72
N GLU A 54 -11.90 11.90 3.08
CA GLU A 54 -12.29 12.97 2.17
C GLU A 54 -11.65 12.73 0.80
N TRP A 55 -12.48 12.60 -0.24
CA TRP A 55 -12.01 12.41 -1.60
C TRP A 55 -11.96 13.76 -2.32
N LEU A 56 -10.77 14.13 -2.81
CA LEU A 56 -10.60 15.30 -3.68
C LEU A 56 -10.52 14.85 -5.15
N ALA A 57 -9.31 14.58 -5.63
CA ALA A 57 -9.09 14.12 -7.01
C ALA A 57 -9.73 12.76 -7.31
N CYS A 58 -10.01 11.94 -6.29
CA CYS A 58 -10.71 10.66 -6.42
C CYS A 58 -12.22 10.73 -6.17
N ALA A 59 -12.80 11.92 -5.98
CA ALA A 59 -14.26 12.08 -5.82
C ALA A 59 -15.01 11.63 -7.08
N GLY A 60 -16.02 10.78 -6.92
CA GLY A 60 -16.94 10.42 -7.99
C GLY A 60 -17.98 11.52 -8.23
N SER A 61 -18.58 11.52 -9.42
CA SER A 61 -19.78 12.33 -9.69
C SER A 61 -21.00 11.86 -8.89
N LYS A 62 -20.96 10.62 -8.38
CA LYS A 62 -21.94 10.03 -7.47
C LYS A 62 -21.22 9.35 -6.31
N PRO A 63 -21.85 9.21 -5.13
CA PRO A 63 -21.21 8.63 -3.94
C PRO A 63 -20.64 7.22 -4.14
N ASN A 64 -21.26 6.41 -5.01
CA ASN A 64 -20.86 5.03 -5.29
C ASN A 64 -19.84 4.88 -6.43
N LEU A 65 -19.30 5.98 -6.96
CA LEU A 65 -18.30 5.98 -8.02
C LEU A 65 -16.94 6.41 -7.48
N ARG A 66 -15.87 5.80 -8.00
CA ARG A 66 -14.46 6.13 -7.68
C ARG A 66 -14.14 5.93 -6.18
N GLY A 67 -13.64 6.96 -5.50
CA GLY A 67 -13.30 6.91 -4.08
C GLY A 67 -12.13 5.94 -3.81
N TYR A 68 -12.40 4.94 -2.97
CA TYR A 68 -11.38 4.04 -2.43
C TYR A 68 -10.54 3.35 -3.50
N THR A 69 -11.15 2.77 -4.53
CA THR A 69 -10.42 2.06 -5.58
C THR A 69 -9.51 3.01 -6.38
N CYS A 70 -9.96 4.24 -6.66
CA CYS A 70 -9.12 5.27 -7.27
C CYS A 70 -7.92 5.62 -6.38
N GLY A 71 -8.13 5.75 -5.07
CA GLY A 71 -7.07 6.01 -4.10
C GLY A 71 -6.03 4.89 -4.05
N VAL A 72 -6.46 3.63 -4.04
CA VAL A 72 -5.58 2.46 -4.05
C VAL A 72 -4.69 2.45 -5.30
N TRP A 73 -5.27 2.66 -6.48
CA TRP A 73 -4.50 2.73 -7.73
C TRP A 73 -3.50 3.88 -7.74
N THR A 74 -3.94 5.06 -7.30
CA THR A 74 -3.07 6.25 -7.21
C THR A 74 -1.89 5.99 -6.28
N LEU A 75 -2.13 5.37 -5.13
CA LEU A 75 -1.08 5.02 -4.18
C LEU A 75 -0.10 3.99 -4.75
N ALA A 76 -0.61 2.97 -5.43
CA ALA A 76 0.22 1.95 -6.07
C ALA A 76 1.19 2.54 -7.09
N HIS A 77 0.68 3.37 -8.00
CA HIS A 77 1.51 4.03 -9.00
C HIS A 77 2.47 5.05 -8.40
N ALA A 78 2.06 5.80 -7.39
CA ALA A 78 2.94 6.75 -6.70
C ALA A 78 4.10 6.04 -6.00
N MET A 79 3.85 4.91 -5.33
CA MET A 79 4.89 4.12 -4.69
C MET A 79 5.86 3.47 -5.69
N ALA A 80 5.36 2.99 -6.84
CA ALA A 80 6.22 2.47 -7.90
C ALA A 80 7.13 3.57 -8.49
N ALA A 81 6.58 4.78 -8.71
CA ALA A 81 7.35 5.92 -9.17
C ALA A 81 8.38 6.39 -8.12
N GLU A 82 8.05 6.35 -6.83
CA GLU A 82 8.99 6.67 -5.76
C GLU A 82 10.13 5.64 -5.71
N ALA A 83 9.81 4.34 -5.74
CA ALA A 83 10.82 3.28 -5.78
C ALA A 83 11.76 3.42 -6.97
N TYR A 84 11.25 3.77 -8.17
CA TYR A 84 12.09 4.05 -9.34
C TYR A 84 13.15 5.13 -9.09
N LYS A 85 12.80 6.17 -8.33
CA LYS A 85 13.70 7.29 -7.99
C LYS A 85 14.65 6.92 -6.86
N THR A 86 14.11 6.39 -5.75
CA THR A 86 14.90 6.06 -4.55
C THR A 86 15.96 5.01 -4.85
N GLU A 87 15.65 4.05 -5.72
CA GLU A 87 16.50 2.90 -6.01
C GLU A 87 17.32 3.06 -7.30
N GLU A 88 17.49 4.30 -7.80
CA GLU A 88 18.16 4.57 -9.06
C GLU A 88 19.59 3.97 -9.17
N HIS A 89 20.33 3.99 -8.07
CA HIS A 89 21.70 3.48 -7.98
C HIS A 89 21.81 2.17 -7.19
N SER A 90 20.68 1.55 -6.87
CA SER A 90 20.63 0.32 -6.07
C SER A 90 20.85 -0.90 -6.95
N THR A 91 21.92 -1.65 -6.70
CA THR A 91 22.21 -2.92 -7.39
C THR A 91 21.47 -4.11 -6.77
N THR A 92 20.86 -3.90 -5.60
CA THR A 92 20.15 -4.94 -4.84
C THR A 92 18.64 -4.77 -4.85
N PHE A 93 18.12 -3.72 -5.49
CA PHE A 93 16.69 -3.46 -5.57
C PHE A 93 15.96 -4.61 -6.26
N LYS A 94 14.89 -5.10 -5.64
CA LYS A 94 14.02 -6.14 -6.21
C LYS A 94 12.63 -5.56 -6.47
N PRO A 95 12.35 -5.04 -7.68
CA PRO A 95 11.07 -4.38 -8.00
C PRO A 95 9.86 -5.27 -7.73
N LEU A 96 9.98 -6.57 -8.04
CA LEU A 96 8.94 -7.54 -7.78
C LEU A 96 8.62 -7.64 -6.29
N ASP A 97 9.61 -8.01 -5.48
CA ASP A 97 9.43 -8.29 -4.05
C ASP A 97 9.08 -7.03 -3.23
N GLU A 98 9.67 -5.89 -3.59
CA GLU A 98 9.57 -4.67 -2.79
C GLU A 98 8.36 -3.79 -3.15
N VAL A 99 7.82 -3.91 -4.37
CA VAL A 99 6.75 -3.04 -4.88
C VAL A 99 5.59 -3.86 -5.44
N LEU A 100 5.80 -4.65 -6.48
CA LEU A 100 4.71 -5.25 -7.26
C LEU A 100 3.97 -6.35 -6.49
N GLU A 101 4.70 -7.27 -5.87
CA GLU A 101 4.12 -8.39 -5.14
C GLU A 101 3.32 -7.95 -3.91
N PRO A 102 3.75 -6.97 -3.11
CA PRO A 102 2.91 -6.38 -2.06
C PRO A 102 1.55 -5.86 -2.57
N PHE A 103 1.52 -5.16 -3.71
CA PHE A 103 0.26 -4.67 -4.29
C PHE A 103 -0.58 -5.81 -4.88
N HIS A 104 0.05 -6.79 -5.52
CA HIS A 104 -0.62 -7.98 -5.99
C HIS A 104 -1.32 -8.72 -4.86
N GLN A 105 -0.62 -9.01 -3.77
CA GLN A 105 -1.20 -9.69 -2.60
C GLN A 105 -2.26 -8.83 -1.92
N PHE A 106 -2.07 -7.51 -1.84
CA PHE A 106 -3.08 -6.61 -1.30
C PHE A 106 -4.39 -6.65 -2.10
N ILE A 107 -4.30 -6.49 -3.43
CA ILE A 107 -5.47 -6.49 -4.31
C ILE A 107 -6.19 -7.84 -4.24
N VAL A 108 -5.44 -8.94 -4.23
CA VAL A 108 -6.02 -10.28 -4.27
C VAL A 108 -6.65 -10.71 -2.94
N ARG A 109 -6.13 -10.23 -1.80
CA ARG A 109 -6.58 -10.67 -0.46
C ARG A 109 -7.47 -9.68 0.27
N PHE A 110 -7.31 -8.37 0.04
CA PHE A 110 -7.91 -7.34 0.87
C PHE A 110 -8.80 -6.35 0.10
N LEU A 111 -8.70 -6.27 -1.23
CA LEU A 111 -9.62 -5.43 -2.00
C LEU A 111 -11.01 -6.07 -2.02
N SER A 112 -12.01 -5.36 -1.51
CA SER A 112 -13.38 -5.90 -1.33
C SER A 112 -14.08 -6.31 -2.63
N CYS A 113 -13.65 -5.79 -3.79
CA CYS A 113 -14.23 -6.15 -5.08
C CYS A 113 -13.63 -7.46 -5.61
N GLU A 114 -14.32 -8.58 -5.38
CA GLU A 114 -13.90 -9.92 -5.82
C GLU A 114 -13.66 -10.00 -7.33
N TRP A 115 -14.57 -9.42 -8.13
CA TRP A 115 -14.44 -9.41 -9.59
C TRP A 115 -13.21 -8.63 -10.06
N CYS A 116 -12.90 -7.51 -9.38
CA CYS A 116 -11.71 -6.71 -9.64
C CYS A 116 -10.44 -7.51 -9.32
N ALA A 117 -10.40 -8.20 -8.17
CA ALA A 117 -9.29 -9.06 -7.77
C ALA A 117 -9.07 -10.22 -8.76
N LYS A 118 -10.16 -10.84 -9.24
CA LYS A 118 -10.11 -11.91 -10.25
C LYS A 118 -9.52 -11.43 -11.58
N ASN A 119 -9.98 -10.28 -12.08
CA ASN A 119 -9.42 -9.70 -13.31
C ASN A 119 -7.96 -9.29 -13.13
N PHE A 120 -7.62 -8.67 -12.00
CA PHE A 120 -6.24 -8.31 -11.71
C PHE A 120 -5.33 -9.55 -11.73
N ARG A 121 -5.72 -10.64 -11.07
CA ARG A 121 -4.97 -11.90 -11.09
C ARG A 121 -4.76 -12.45 -12.51
N LYS A 122 -5.77 -12.32 -13.38
CA LYS A 122 -5.64 -12.71 -14.80
C LYS A 122 -4.55 -11.89 -15.49
N GLU A 123 -4.53 -10.58 -15.28
CA GLU A 123 -3.52 -9.68 -15.89
C GLU A 123 -2.11 -9.95 -15.34
N VAL A 124 -1.98 -10.22 -14.03
CA VAL A 124 -0.70 -10.63 -13.40
C VAL A 124 -0.08 -11.83 -14.12
N VAL A 125 -0.88 -12.85 -14.43
CA VAL A 125 -0.42 -14.05 -15.16
C VAL A 125 -0.16 -13.72 -16.63
N THR A 126 -1.09 -13.02 -17.29
CA THR A 126 -1.01 -12.70 -18.73
C THR A 126 0.25 -11.88 -19.04
N HIS A 127 0.58 -10.93 -18.18
CA HIS A 127 1.71 -10.03 -18.34
C HIS A 127 2.97 -10.47 -17.58
N LYS A 128 2.99 -11.70 -17.02
CA LYS A 128 4.15 -12.31 -16.39
C LYS A 128 4.82 -11.38 -15.38
N LEU A 129 4.04 -10.92 -14.40
CA LEU A 129 4.50 -10.00 -13.35
C LEU A 129 5.74 -10.55 -12.63
N ASP A 130 5.86 -11.87 -12.51
CA ASP A 130 7.01 -12.60 -11.93
C ASP A 130 8.34 -12.39 -12.70
N GLN A 131 8.27 -11.89 -13.94
CA GLN A 131 9.43 -11.62 -14.79
C GLN A 131 9.88 -10.16 -14.76
N VAL A 132 9.21 -9.29 -14.01
CA VAL A 132 9.59 -7.88 -13.90
C VAL A 132 10.85 -7.74 -13.04
N SER A 133 11.98 -7.46 -13.69
CA SER A 133 13.30 -7.40 -13.05
C SER A 133 13.94 -6.02 -13.05
N THR A 134 13.33 -5.03 -13.71
CA THR A 134 13.90 -3.69 -13.82
C THR A 134 12.97 -2.64 -13.22
N ARG A 135 13.55 -1.52 -12.77
CA ARG A 135 12.80 -0.38 -12.26
C ARG A 135 12.02 0.37 -13.36
N ARG A 136 12.39 0.22 -14.64
CA ARG A 136 11.81 1.01 -15.73
C ARG A 136 10.32 0.68 -15.88
N VAL A 137 9.51 1.72 -15.84
CA VAL A 137 8.07 1.70 -16.13
C VAL A 137 7.87 1.80 -17.64
#